data_AF-A0A858RAL5-F1
#
_entry.id   AF-A0A858RAL5-F1
#
_cell.length_a   1.000
_cell.length_b   1.000
_cell.length_c   1.000
_cell.angle_alpha   90.00
_cell.angle_beta   90.00
_cell.angle_gamma   90.00
#
_symmetry.space_group_name_H-M   'P 1'
#
loop_
_entity.id
_entity.type
_entity.pdbx_description
1 polymer ?
#
loop_
_entity_poly.entity_id
_entity_poly.type
_entity_poly.pdbx_seq_one_letter_code
_entity_poly.pdbx_strand_id
1 'polypeptide(L)'
;MLIKEFLLSYKDIILLLLALWGAGLSTFNFLKIIQKEKRKLDVQFRHPSSMNGAHSGCQHLEVKVINNGHRPVTVNQIYILLPHAKKLLTLNDAIPSLVDTKLPAKLEDGASAAKCYTYQSIGQALIHEKIKKVKIYPACEDSTGKIHRGKALKVNAEELAGM
;
A
#
# COMPACT_ATOMS: atom_id res chain seq x y z
N MET A 1 41.54 38.74 38.28
CA MET A 1 40.34 38.75 37.42
C MET A 1 40.39 37.54 36.48
N LEU A 2 40.31 36.29 36.97
CA LEU A 2 40.29 35.12 36.05
C LEU A 2 39.90 33.75 36.63
N ILE A 3 39.46 33.62 37.88
CA ILE A 3 39.09 32.29 38.43
C ILE A 3 37.83 32.41 39.32
N LYS A 4 36.73 32.91 38.75
CA LYS A 4 35.38 32.77 39.34
C LYS A 4 34.43 31.97 38.44
N GLU A 5 34.97 31.28 37.43
CA GLU A 5 34.18 30.76 36.30
C GLU A 5 33.72 29.30 36.38
N PHE A 6 33.94 28.55 37.46
CA PHE A 6 33.67 27.09 37.38
C PHE A 6 33.08 26.46 38.65
N LEU A 7 32.17 27.16 39.33
CA LEU A 7 31.28 26.50 40.28
C LEU A 7 29.85 26.67 39.77
N LEU A 8 29.46 25.77 38.86
CA LEU A 8 28.05 25.56 38.54
C LEU A 8 27.31 25.39 39.88
N SER A 9 26.42 26.32 40.19
CA SER A 9 25.58 26.19 41.38
C SER A 9 24.77 24.90 41.24
N TYR A 10 24.56 24.16 42.33
CA TYR A 10 23.79 22.91 42.32
C TYR A 10 22.43 23.07 41.62
N LYS A 11 21.83 24.27 41.75
CA LYS A 11 20.60 24.67 41.07
C LYS A 11 20.73 24.66 39.53
N ASP A 12 21.87 25.12 39.01
CA ASP A 12 22.12 25.19 37.55
C ASP A 12 22.28 23.79 36.96
N ILE A 13 22.91 22.87 37.70
CA ILE A 13 23.04 21.46 37.31
C ILE A 13 21.66 20.80 37.23
N ILE A 14 20.81 21.02 38.24
CA ILE A 14 19.44 20.49 38.24
C ILE A 14 18.64 21.07 37.07
N LEU A 15 18.72 22.38 36.82
CA LEU A 15 18.03 23.03 35.71
C LEU A 15 18.49 22.49 34.35
N LEU A 16 19.80 22.24 34.18
CA LEU A 16 20.35 21.67 32.96
C LEU A 16 19.89 20.22 32.74
N LEU A 17 19.87 19.40 33.78
CA LEU A 17 19.33 18.03 33.71
C LEU A 17 17.83 18.03 33.38
N LEU A 18 17.07 18.92 34.01
CA LEU A 18 15.64 19.08 33.73
C LEU A 18 15.40 19.50 32.27
N ALA A 19 16.21 20.43 31.76
CA ALA A 19 16.14 20.89 30.37
C ALA A 19 16.48 19.77 29.37
N LEU A 20 17.54 18.99 29.63
CA LEU A 20 17.89 17.84 28.80
C LEU A 20 16.80 16.77 28.81
N TRP A 21 16.19 16.51 29.97
CA TRP A 21 15.08 15.57 30.09
C TRP A 21 13.85 16.03 29.28
N GLY A 22 13.48 17.31 29.40
CA GLY A 22 12.40 17.91 28.62
C GLY A 22 12.66 17.87 27.11
N ALA A 23 13.87 18.19 26.68
CA ALA A 23 14.29 18.13 25.28
C ALA A 23 14.24 16.71 24.72
N GLY A 24 14.67 15.72 25.50
CA GLY A 24 14.61 14.30 25.13
C GLY A 24 13.18 13.80 24.94
N LEU A 25 12.29 14.09 25.90
CA LEU A 25 10.86 13.75 25.80
C LEU A 25 10.18 14.41 24.60
N SER A 26 10.48 15.69 24.36
CA SER A 26 9.95 16.42 23.20
C SER A 26 10.38 15.77 21.88
N THR A 27 11.67 15.41 21.76
CA THR A 27 12.22 14.73 20.59
C THR A 27 11.57 13.36 20.38
N PHE A 28 11.35 12.60 21.46
CA PHE A 28 10.71 11.28 21.37
C PHE A 28 9.25 11.37 20.92
N ASN A 29 8.49 12.35 21.42
CA ASN A 29 7.12 12.60 20.99
C ASN A 29 7.07 13.04 19.52
N PHE A 30 7.99 13.90 19.09
CA PHE A 30 8.12 14.31 17.70
C PHE A 30 8.36 13.12 16.76
N LEU A 31 9.28 12.22 17.13
CA LEU A 31 9.55 11.01 16.36
C LEU A 31 8.32 10.10 16.25
N LYS A 32 7.55 9.94 17.34
CA LYS A 32 6.29 9.17 17.32
C LYS A 32 5.25 9.80 16.39
N ILE A 33 5.11 11.12 16.40
CA ILE A 33 4.16 11.84 15.53
C ILE A 33 4.55 11.63 14.06
N ILE A 34 5.83 11.83 13.71
CA ILE A 34 6.33 11.57 12.35
C ILE A 34 6.05 10.14 11.91
N GLN A 35 6.25 9.16 12.80
CA GLN A 35 5.98 7.77 12.45
C GLN A 35 4.49 7.49 12.20
N LYS A 36 3.59 8.16 12.94
CA LYS A 36 2.13 8.07 12.73
C LYS A 36 1.67 8.74 11.44
N GLU A 37 2.36 9.79 11.01
CA GLU A 37 2.03 10.52 9.78
C GLU A 37 2.50 9.82 8.49
N LYS A 38 3.33 8.78 8.60
CA LYS A 38 3.75 8.00 7.43
C LYS A 38 2.54 7.33 6.80
N ARG A 39 2.30 7.65 5.52
CA ARG A 39 1.31 6.95 4.68
C ARG A 39 1.71 5.48 4.55
N LYS A 40 0.82 4.58 5.00
CA LYS A 40 1.00 3.13 4.93
C LYS A 40 -0.18 2.54 4.18
N LEU A 41 -0.03 2.43 2.86
CA LEU A 41 -0.94 1.64 2.04
C LEU A 41 -0.40 0.23 1.95
N ASP A 42 -1.25 -0.74 2.28
CA ASP A 42 -0.99 -2.14 2.06
C ASP A 42 -1.78 -2.62 0.84
N VAL A 43 -1.11 -3.31 -0.07
CA VAL A 43 -1.67 -3.73 -1.34
C VAL A 43 -1.51 -5.24 -1.45
N GLN A 44 -2.61 -5.95 -1.62
CA GLN A 44 -2.62 -7.41 -1.62
C GLN A 44 -3.49 -7.97 -2.74
N PHE A 45 -3.09 -9.12 -3.27
CA PHE A 45 -3.98 -9.96 -4.05
C PHE A 45 -4.89 -10.73 -3.11
N ARG A 46 -6.18 -10.77 -3.43
CA ARG A 46 -7.17 -11.57 -2.74
C ARG A 46 -7.92 -12.42 -3.75
N HIS A 47 -8.16 -13.67 -3.36
CA HIS A 47 -9.07 -14.55 -4.09
C HIS A 47 -10.40 -14.46 -3.36
N PRO A 48 -11.43 -13.82 -3.95
CA PRO A 48 -12.73 -13.75 -3.31
C PRO A 48 -13.27 -15.17 -3.20
N SER A 49 -13.32 -15.73 -1.98
CA SER A 49 -13.93 -17.04 -1.75
C SER A 49 -15.40 -16.94 -2.14
N SER A 50 -15.81 -17.61 -3.21
CA SER A 50 -17.22 -17.71 -3.60
C SER A 50 -18.03 -18.19 -2.39
N MET A 51 -18.82 -17.31 -1.81
CA MET A 51 -19.59 -17.58 -0.60
C MET A 51 -20.93 -18.27 -0.92
N ASN A 52 -21.21 -18.54 -2.20
CA ASN A 52 -22.41 -19.22 -2.65
C ASN A 52 -22.02 -20.60 -3.20
N GLY A 53 -22.34 -21.63 -2.40
CA GLY A 53 -22.09 -23.02 -2.74
C GLY A 53 -22.67 -23.40 -4.11
N ALA A 54 -21.92 -24.25 -4.81
CA ALA A 54 -22.18 -24.72 -6.16
C ALA A 54 -21.97 -23.66 -7.26
N HIS A 55 -20.70 -23.37 -7.60
CA HIS A 55 -20.09 -23.71 -8.89
C HIS A 55 -18.60 -23.32 -8.85
N SER A 56 -17.79 -24.23 -9.39
CA SER A 56 -16.32 -24.30 -9.29
C SER A 56 -15.57 -23.13 -9.91
N GLY A 57 -14.45 -22.77 -9.29
CA GLY A 57 -13.40 -21.91 -9.85
C GLY A 57 -13.64 -20.42 -9.60
N CYS A 58 -12.93 -19.81 -8.65
CA CYS A 58 -12.85 -18.35 -8.63
C CYS A 58 -12.11 -17.90 -9.89
N GLN A 59 -12.82 -17.36 -10.88
CA GLN A 59 -12.25 -16.86 -12.15
C GLN A 59 -11.72 -15.42 -12.05
N HIS A 60 -11.63 -14.89 -10.83
CA HIS A 60 -11.31 -13.49 -10.57
C HIS A 60 -10.15 -13.34 -9.59
N LEU A 61 -9.37 -12.29 -9.82
CA LEU A 61 -8.31 -11.81 -8.96
C LEU A 61 -8.69 -10.42 -8.45
N GLU A 62 -8.88 -10.28 -7.14
CA GLU A 62 -9.13 -8.99 -6.50
C GLU A 62 -7.79 -8.36 -6.11
N VAL A 63 -7.57 -7.10 -6.51
CA VAL A 63 -6.50 -6.27 -5.98
C VAL A 63 -7.10 -5.35 -4.93
N LYS A 64 -6.77 -5.61 -3.66
CA LYS A 64 -7.25 -4.84 -2.52
C LYS A 64 -6.16 -3.92 -1.99
N VAL A 65 -6.52 -2.65 -1.79
CA VAL A 65 -5.69 -1.62 -1.16
C VAL A 65 -6.32 -1.26 0.17
N ILE A 66 -5.55 -1.29 1.24
CA ILE A 66 -5.99 -0.97 2.60
C ILE A 66 -5.12 0.17 3.14
N ASN A 67 -5.76 1.20 3.70
CA ASN A 67 -5.04 2.23 4.43
C ASN A 67 -4.80 1.77 5.87
N ASN A 68 -3.58 1.30 6.15
CA ASN A 68 -3.14 0.92 7.49
C ASN A 68 -2.49 2.11 8.24
N GLY A 69 -2.56 3.31 7.67
CA GLY A 69 -2.08 4.54 8.29
C GLY A 69 -3.22 5.39 8.84
N HIS A 70 -2.91 6.22 9.84
CA HIS A 70 -3.88 7.13 10.45
C HIS A 70 -4.25 8.33 9.57
N ARG A 71 -3.40 8.66 8.58
CA ARG A 71 -3.64 9.77 7.67
C ARG A 71 -4.49 9.28 6.50
N PRO A 72 -5.56 10.00 6.10
CA PRO A 72 -6.31 9.65 4.91
C PRO A 72 -5.44 9.76 3.66
N VAL A 73 -5.61 8.81 2.75
CA VAL A 73 -4.89 8.76 1.48
C VAL A 73 -5.87 8.61 0.33
N THR A 74 -5.71 9.44 -0.70
CA THR A 74 -6.47 9.28 -1.94
C THR A 74 -5.71 8.33 -2.86
N VAL A 75 -6.39 7.26 -3.29
CA VAL A 75 -5.90 6.31 -4.29
C VAL A 75 -6.47 6.71 -5.64
N ASN A 76 -5.57 7.02 -6.58
CA ASN A 76 -5.96 7.45 -7.92
C ASN A 76 -6.21 6.26 -8.84
N GLN A 77 -5.35 5.25 -8.77
CA GLN A 77 -5.39 4.09 -9.65
C GLN A 77 -4.99 2.82 -8.89
N ILE A 78 -5.65 1.71 -9.21
CA ILE A 78 -5.31 0.36 -8.78
C ILE A 78 -5.04 -0.44 -10.06
N TYR A 79 -3.90 -1.12 -10.13
CA TYR A 79 -3.49 -1.86 -11.32
C TYR A 79 -2.53 -3.01 -10.97
N ILE A 80 -2.30 -3.87 -11.96
CA ILE A 80 -1.30 -4.94 -11.89
C ILE A 80 -0.03 -4.46 -12.61
N LEU A 81 1.11 -4.64 -11.95
CA LEU A 81 2.42 -4.22 -12.43
C LEU A 81 3.22 -5.47 -12.86
N LEU A 82 3.79 -5.40 -14.06
CA LEU A 82 4.68 -6.42 -14.62
C LEU A 82 6.14 -6.17 -14.17
N PRO A 83 7.03 -7.17 -14.28
CA PRO A 83 8.46 -6.93 -14.14
C PRO A 83 8.89 -5.80 -15.09
N HIS A 84 9.84 -4.97 -14.67
CA HIS A 84 10.26 -3.74 -15.37
C HIS A 84 9.28 -2.56 -15.32
N ALA A 85 8.40 -2.49 -14.31
CA ALA A 85 7.54 -1.33 -14.04
C ALA A 85 6.51 -1.01 -15.14
N LYS A 86 6.24 -1.95 -16.04
CA LYS A 86 5.17 -1.80 -17.04
C LYS A 86 3.80 -2.03 -16.38
N LYS A 87 2.90 -1.06 -16.51
CA LYS A 87 1.51 -1.18 -16.06
C LYS A 87 0.75 -2.09 -17.05
N LEU A 88 -0.06 -3.00 -16.53
CA LEU A 88 -0.98 -3.78 -17.36
C LEU A 88 -2.18 -2.86 -17.69
N LEU A 89 -2.13 -2.26 -18.88
CA LEU A 89 -2.84 -1.02 -19.22
C LEU A 89 -4.34 -1.16 -19.55
N THR A 90 -4.89 -2.37 -19.62
CA THR A 90 -6.11 -2.57 -20.42
C THR A 90 -7.12 -3.54 -19.82
N LEU A 91 -7.43 -3.42 -18.53
CA LEU A 91 -8.51 -4.21 -17.91
C LEU A 91 -9.60 -3.26 -17.40
N ASN A 92 -10.51 -2.91 -18.31
CA ASN A 92 -11.79 -2.25 -18.01
C ASN A 92 -12.92 -3.29 -17.98
N ASP A 93 -12.64 -4.46 -17.42
CA ASP A 93 -13.65 -5.50 -17.27
C ASP A 93 -14.46 -5.18 -16.01
N ALA A 94 -15.47 -4.34 -16.16
CA ALA A 94 -16.49 -4.21 -15.13
C ALA A 94 -17.23 -5.54 -15.03
N ILE A 95 -16.98 -6.30 -13.96
CA ILE A 95 -17.66 -7.58 -13.73
C ILE A 95 -19.00 -7.27 -13.03
N PRO A 96 -20.16 -7.60 -13.63
CA PRO A 96 -21.47 -7.17 -13.12
C PRO A 96 -21.79 -7.62 -11.69
N SER A 97 -21.17 -8.71 -11.23
CA SER A 97 -21.38 -9.32 -9.91
C SER A 97 -20.38 -8.85 -8.84
N LEU A 98 -19.32 -8.12 -9.20
CA LEU A 98 -18.29 -7.65 -8.27
C LEU A 98 -18.28 -6.13 -8.22
N VAL A 99 -18.38 -5.59 -7.00
CA VAL A 99 -18.43 -4.14 -6.78
C VAL A 99 -17.01 -3.61 -6.73
N ASP A 100 -16.54 -3.09 -7.86
CA ASP A 100 -15.30 -2.31 -7.91
C ASP A 100 -15.48 -0.96 -7.19
N THR A 101 -14.45 -0.55 -6.47
CA THR A 101 -14.43 0.79 -5.88
C THR A 101 -14.21 1.84 -6.97
N LYS A 102 -15.09 2.84 -7.07
CA LYS A 102 -14.91 3.95 -8.01
C LYS A 102 -13.67 4.75 -7.64
N LEU A 103 -12.71 4.86 -8.56
CA LEU A 103 -11.47 5.62 -8.38
C LEU A 103 -11.54 6.94 -9.17
N PRO A 104 -10.93 8.04 -8.68
CA PRO A 104 -10.14 8.15 -7.44
C PRO A 104 -11.00 8.03 -6.17
N ALA A 105 -10.48 7.34 -5.15
CA ALA A 105 -11.17 7.13 -3.87
C ALA A 105 -10.33 7.62 -2.68
N LYS A 106 -10.96 8.33 -1.74
CA LYS A 106 -10.33 8.70 -0.47
C LYS A 106 -10.49 7.56 0.53
N LEU A 107 -9.37 7.02 1.01
CA LEU A 107 -9.33 5.99 2.04
C LEU A 107 -9.02 6.62 3.40
N GLU A 108 -10.00 6.60 4.30
CA GLU A 108 -9.81 6.93 5.71
C GLU A 108 -9.00 5.81 6.43
N ASP A 109 -8.70 5.98 7.72
CA ASP A 109 -8.01 4.96 8.53
C ASP A 109 -8.80 3.64 8.53
N GLY A 110 -8.15 2.55 8.12
CA GLY A 110 -8.74 1.22 7.99
C GLY A 110 -9.64 1.03 6.76
N ALA A 111 -9.91 2.07 5.98
CA ALA A 111 -10.71 1.95 4.76
C ALA A 111 -9.95 1.19 3.66
N SER A 112 -10.72 0.54 2.78
CA SER A 112 -10.16 -0.20 1.66
C SER A 112 -10.84 0.11 0.34
N ALA A 113 -10.06 0.10 -0.74
CA ALA A 113 -10.55 0.07 -2.10
C ALA A 113 -10.16 -1.27 -2.75
N ALA A 114 -11.02 -1.78 -3.61
CA ALA A 114 -10.76 -3.00 -4.36
C ALA A 114 -11.06 -2.79 -5.84
N LYS A 115 -10.28 -3.48 -6.68
CA LYS A 115 -10.55 -3.62 -8.11
C LYS A 115 -10.36 -5.08 -8.52
N CYS A 116 -11.37 -5.63 -9.16
CA CYS A 116 -11.39 -7.02 -9.62
C CYS A 116 -10.93 -7.13 -11.06
N TYR A 117 -10.28 -8.24 -11.37
CA TYR A 117 -9.81 -8.59 -12.70
C TYR A 117 -10.20 -10.03 -13.00
N THR A 118 -10.57 -10.35 -14.24
CA THR A 118 -10.73 -11.75 -14.65
C THR A 118 -9.36 -12.36 -14.91
N TYR A 119 -9.17 -13.64 -14.58
CA TYR A 119 -7.93 -14.32 -14.95
C TYR A 119 -7.75 -14.37 -16.45
N GLN A 120 -8.85 -14.56 -17.19
CA GLN A 120 -8.84 -14.58 -18.64
C GLN A 120 -8.25 -13.30 -19.23
N SER A 121 -8.65 -12.12 -18.73
CA SER A 121 -8.17 -10.86 -19.29
C SER A 121 -6.71 -10.57 -18.91
N ILE A 122 -6.29 -10.97 -17.71
CA ILE A 122 -4.86 -10.96 -17.33
C ILE A 122 -4.07 -11.87 -18.27
N GLY A 123 -4.54 -13.11 -18.49
CA GLY A 123 -3.91 -14.08 -19.37
C GLY A 123 -3.80 -13.57 -20.82
N GLN A 124 -4.88 -13.04 -21.39
CA GLN A 124 -4.91 -12.45 -22.72
C GLN A 124 -3.94 -11.27 -22.85
N ALA A 125 -3.89 -10.38 -21.84
CA ALA A 125 -2.95 -9.27 -21.84
C ALA A 125 -1.49 -9.75 -21.81
N LEU A 126 -1.19 -10.81 -21.05
CA LEU A 126 0.15 -11.41 -21.02
C LEU A 126 0.52 -12.09 -22.35
N ILE A 127 -0.43 -12.80 -22.97
CA ILE A 127 -0.24 -13.44 -24.29
C ILE A 127 0.01 -12.38 -25.36
N HIS A 128 -0.75 -11.28 -25.35
CA HIS A 128 -0.57 -10.15 -26.27
C HIS A 128 0.83 -9.54 -26.14
N GLU A 129 1.35 -9.47 -24.92
CA GLU A 129 2.72 -9.02 -24.61
C GLU A 129 3.79 -10.11 -24.87
N LYS A 130 3.40 -11.29 -25.37
CA LYS A 130 4.28 -12.46 -25.63
C LYS A 130 5.00 -12.97 -24.38
N ILE A 131 4.38 -12.81 -23.20
CA ILE A 131 4.94 -13.24 -21.91
C ILE A 131 4.28 -14.54 -21.48
N LYS A 132 5.05 -15.63 -21.35
CA LYS A 132 4.52 -16.95 -20.92
C LYS A 132 4.43 -17.11 -19.40
N LYS A 133 5.53 -16.91 -18.68
CA LYS A 133 5.60 -17.08 -17.21
C LYS A 133 6.17 -15.82 -16.59
N VAL A 134 5.47 -15.24 -15.62
CA VAL A 134 5.83 -13.93 -15.07
C VAL A 134 5.43 -13.77 -13.61
N LYS A 135 6.14 -12.90 -12.90
CA LYS A 135 5.74 -12.41 -11.58
C LYS A 135 4.94 -11.12 -11.74
N ILE A 136 3.68 -11.13 -11.37
CA ILE A 136 2.84 -9.93 -11.32
C ILE A 136 2.79 -9.36 -9.91
N TYR A 137 2.68 -8.04 -9.79
CA TYR A 137 2.63 -7.32 -8.52
C TYR A 137 1.34 -6.51 -8.45
N PRO A 138 0.58 -6.58 -7.34
CA PRO A 138 -0.55 -5.69 -7.17
C PRO A 138 0.02 -4.32 -6.78
N ALA A 139 -0.47 -3.26 -7.42
CA ALA A 139 0.03 -1.92 -7.19
C ALA A 139 -1.08 -0.89 -7.15
N CYS A 140 -0.85 0.20 -6.41
CA CYS A 140 -1.69 1.37 -6.46
C CYS A 140 -0.84 2.65 -6.51
N GLU A 141 -1.43 3.69 -7.08
CA GLU A 141 -0.85 5.01 -7.17
C GLU A 141 -1.67 5.98 -6.30
N ASP A 142 -0.99 6.63 -5.35
CA ASP A 142 -1.62 7.62 -4.50
C ASP A 142 -1.72 8.99 -5.17
N SER A 143 -2.42 9.93 -4.54
CA SER A 143 -2.57 11.31 -5.04
C SER A 143 -1.27 12.10 -5.17
N THR A 144 -0.15 11.60 -4.64
CA THR A 144 1.18 12.20 -4.83
C THR A 144 2.02 11.50 -5.89
N GLY A 145 1.44 10.54 -6.63
CA GLY A 145 2.14 9.78 -7.66
C GLY A 145 3.07 8.69 -7.08
N LYS A 146 3.04 8.45 -5.76
CA LYS A 146 3.85 7.38 -5.17
C LYS A 146 3.17 6.04 -5.44
N ILE A 147 3.97 5.09 -5.94
CA ILE A 147 3.54 3.74 -6.23
C ILE A 147 3.77 2.85 -5.00
N HIS A 148 2.71 2.21 -4.52
CA HIS A 148 2.77 1.22 -3.45
C HIS A 148 2.58 -0.17 -4.07
N ARG A 149 3.43 -1.13 -3.71
CA ARG A 149 3.48 -2.47 -4.31
C ARG A 149 3.29 -3.54 -3.26
N GLY A 150 2.49 -4.54 -3.59
CA GLY A 150 2.29 -5.72 -2.76
C GLY A 150 3.22 -6.89 -3.10
N LYS A 151 2.89 -8.04 -2.51
CA LYS A 151 3.60 -9.30 -2.73
C LYS A 151 3.39 -9.83 -4.15
N ALA A 152 4.46 -10.32 -4.77
CA ALA A 152 4.42 -10.89 -6.11
C ALA A 152 3.63 -12.20 -6.18
N LEU A 153 2.88 -12.40 -7.25
CA LEU A 153 2.25 -13.67 -7.62
C LEU A 153 2.91 -14.22 -8.90
N LYS A 154 3.32 -15.49 -8.89
CA LYS A 154 3.83 -16.16 -10.09
C LYS A 154 2.64 -16.69 -10.88
N VAL A 155 2.55 -16.34 -12.15
CA VAL A 155 1.45 -16.77 -13.02
C VAL A 155 1.99 -17.27 -14.36
N ASN A 156 1.22 -18.15 -15.00
CA ASN A 156 1.42 -18.64 -16.36
C ASN A 156 0.27 -18.12 -17.23
N ALA A 157 0.59 -17.45 -18.33
CA ALA A 157 -0.38 -16.78 -19.19
C ALA A 157 -1.36 -17.76 -19.85
N GLU A 158 -0.87 -18.94 -20.25
CA GLU A 158 -1.70 -20.00 -20.87
C GLU A 158 -2.70 -20.59 -19.85
N GLU A 159 -2.27 -20.80 -18.61
CA GLU A 159 -3.16 -21.27 -17.53
C GLU A 159 -4.23 -20.25 -17.20
N LEU A 160 -3.86 -18.96 -17.12
CA LEU A 160 -4.83 -17.89 -16.82
C LEU A 160 -5.84 -17.66 -17.95
N ALA A 161 -5.43 -17.83 -19.20
CA ALA A 161 -6.31 -17.63 -20.35
C ALA A 161 -7.30 -18.78 -20.59
N GLY A 162 -6.99 -19.99 -20.10
CA GLY A 162 -7.81 -21.20 -20.21
C GLY A 162 -8.61 -21.58 -18.96
N MET A 163 -8.65 -20.69 -17.95
CA MET A 163 -9.42 -20.84 -16.70
C MET A 163 -10.79 -20.15 -16.77
#